data_AF-A0A836EC36-F1
#
_entry.id   AF-A0A836EC36-F1
#
_cell.length_a   1.000
_cell.length_b   1.000
_cell.length_c   1.000
_cell.angle_alpha   90.00
_cell.angle_beta   90.00
_cell.angle_gamma   90.00
#
_symmetry.space_group_name_H-M   'P 1'
#
loop_
_entity.id
_entity.type
_entity.pdbx_description
1 polymer ?
#
loop_
_entity_poly.entity_id
_entity_poly.type
_entity_poly.pdbx_seq_one_letter_code
_entity_poly.pdbx_strand_id
1 'polypeptide(L)'
;MSIQSPAKCEIRSVIRYLVWKGKTPVEVYNEVKTAYGDTGMNRTSGFKWCREFKNGRTSVHDDQRSGRPSILTDDIVKKIENALRDDRRLTVDELSAMFPQISRSLLHETITETLGYRKLSARWVPKQLTDQHKLNRVEAGQEFLRRYKLHGDEFLRSIVTGDETWVEKILKMSIFVPNKVYLRGILLHYFIQKKSAAEAHRILVQTYDDNALSDTTCRDWFRRFKNNDFELEDKERSGAPKKFQDKELEQLLDEDPSQTLPELGKILQVDESTVSKRLKGLGMIQKQGHWVPYELLLLLYLQGILLHYFIQKKSAAEAHRILVQTYDDNALSDTTCTDWFRRFKNNDFELEDKERSGAPKKCQDKELKQLLDEDPSQTLPELGKILQVDESTV
;
A
#
# COMPACT_ATOMS: atom_id res chain seq x y z
N MET A 1 -18.50 -28.35 -50.74
CA MET A 1 -17.41 -28.02 -49.82
C MET A 1 -17.90 -28.27 -48.41
N SER A 2 -17.14 -29.00 -47.59
CA SER A 2 -17.41 -29.16 -46.16
C SER A 2 -16.39 -28.30 -45.40
N ILE A 3 -16.86 -27.52 -44.42
CA ILE A 3 -15.98 -26.66 -43.60
C ILE A 3 -15.29 -27.56 -42.58
N GLN A 4 -13.96 -27.67 -42.64
CA GLN A 4 -13.19 -28.47 -41.71
C GLN A 4 -13.03 -27.74 -40.36
N SER A 5 -13.44 -28.40 -39.27
CA SER A 5 -13.29 -27.94 -37.87
C SER A 5 -13.88 -26.55 -37.54
N PRO A 6 -15.18 -26.31 -37.79
CA PRO A 6 -15.87 -25.06 -37.39
C PRO A 6 -15.86 -24.83 -35.88
N ALA A 7 -15.81 -23.57 -35.46
CA ALA A 7 -15.89 -23.20 -34.05
C ALA A 7 -17.31 -23.44 -33.48
N LYS A 8 -17.42 -23.87 -32.21
CA LYS A 8 -18.74 -24.17 -31.59
C LYS A 8 -19.71 -22.99 -31.63
N CYS A 9 -19.22 -21.76 -31.51
CA CYS A 9 -20.03 -20.54 -31.62
C CYS A 9 -20.54 -20.28 -33.05
N GLU A 10 -19.75 -20.61 -34.09
CA GLU A 10 -20.12 -20.46 -35.50
C GLU A 10 -21.33 -21.34 -35.84
N ILE A 11 -21.27 -22.63 -35.48
CA ILE A 11 -22.38 -23.57 -35.69
C ILE A 11 -23.64 -23.10 -34.95
N ARG A 12 -23.50 -22.55 -33.74
CA ARG A 12 -24.62 -21.99 -32.96
C ARG A 12 -25.20 -20.73 -33.59
N SER A 13 -24.38 -19.88 -34.22
CA SER A 13 -24.86 -18.75 -35.02
C SER A 13 -25.71 -19.20 -36.20
N VAL A 14 -25.29 -20.26 -36.92
CA VAL A 14 -26.09 -20.88 -37.99
C VAL A 14 -27.40 -21.48 -37.45
N ILE A 15 -27.35 -22.21 -36.33
CA ILE A 15 -28.56 -22.74 -35.66
C ILE A 15 -29.51 -21.59 -35.30
N ARG A 16 -29.02 -20.49 -34.71
CA ARG A 16 -29.83 -19.30 -34.37
C ARG A 16 -30.50 -18.69 -35.60
N TYR A 17 -29.78 -18.58 -36.71
CA TYR A 17 -30.31 -18.09 -37.99
C TYR A 17 -31.40 -19.00 -38.57
N LEU A 18 -31.20 -20.32 -38.55
CA LEU A 18 -32.18 -21.28 -39.08
C LEU A 18 -33.44 -21.37 -38.21
N VAL A 19 -33.30 -21.23 -36.88
CA VAL A 19 -34.45 -21.10 -35.95
C VAL A 19 -35.22 -19.80 -36.19
N TRP A 20 -34.53 -18.67 -36.42
CA TRP A 20 -35.17 -17.40 -36.81
C TRP A 20 -35.93 -17.52 -38.14
N LYS A 21 -35.42 -18.31 -39.09
CA LYS A 21 -36.13 -18.69 -40.33
C LYS A 21 -37.33 -19.63 -40.14
N GLY A 22 -37.67 -20.00 -38.90
CA GLY A 22 -38.84 -20.83 -38.58
C GLY A 22 -38.66 -22.33 -38.84
N LYS A 23 -37.44 -22.81 -39.11
CA LYS A 23 -37.19 -24.23 -39.39
C LYS A 23 -37.36 -25.09 -38.14
N THR A 24 -37.83 -26.32 -38.33
CA THR A 24 -37.96 -27.30 -37.25
C THR A 24 -36.58 -27.81 -36.79
N PRO A 25 -36.43 -28.27 -35.54
CA PRO A 25 -35.14 -28.78 -35.05
C PRO A 25 -34.54 -29.94 -35.87
N VAL A 26 -35.38 -30.71 -36.57
CA VAL A 26 -34.95 -31.79 -37.47
C VAL A 26 -34.29 -31.22 -38.73
N GLU A 27 -34.91 -30.23 -39.37
CA GLU A 27 -34.37 -29.55 -40.55
C GLU A 27 -33.07 -28.81 -40.21
N VAL A 28 -33.05 -28.08 -39.09
CA VAL A 28 -31.84 -27.39 -38.60
C VAL A 28 -30.70 -28.37 -38.40
N TYR A 29 -30.94 -29.53 -37.78
CA TYR A 29 -29.92 -30.56 -37.59
C TYR A 29 -29.42 -31.15 -38.92
N ASN A 30 -30.32 -31.43 -39.87
CA ASN A 30 -29.96 -31.99 -41.17
C ASN A 30 -29.12 -30.99 -42.00
N GLU A 31 -29.45 -29.70 -41.95
CA GLU A 31 -28.67 -28.65 -42.63
C GLU A 31 -27.30 -28.43 -42.00
N VAL A 32 -27.23 -28.39 -40.65
CA VAL A 32 -25.94 -28.32 -39.93
C VAL A 32 -25.08 -29.54 -40.25
N LYS A 33 -25.65 -30.76 -40.28
CA LYS A 33 -24.93 -31.97 -40.67
C LYS A 33 -24.49 -31.95 -42.14
N THR A 34 -25.29 -31.38 -43.04
CA THR A 34 -24.96 -31.28 -44.47
C THR A 34 -23.81 -30.28 -44.71
N ALA A 35 -23.78 -29.17 -43.98
CA ALA A 35 -22.74 -28.13 -44.13
C ALA A 35 -21.42 -28.47 -43.42
N TYR A 36 -21.49 -29.08 -42.23
CA TYR A 36 -20.36 -29.27 -41.32
C TYR A 36 -19.97 -30.74 -41.09
N GLY A 37 -20.66 -31.70 -41.71
CA GLY A 37 -20.42 -33.13 -41.55
C GLY A 37 -20.73 -33.67 -40.15
N ASP A 38 -20.34 -34.93 -39.92
CA ASP A 38 -20.54 -35.62 -38.63
C ASP A 38 -19.73 -35.03 -37.46
N THR A 39 -18.73 -34.20 -37.76
CA THR A 39 -17.88 -33.52 -36.75
C THR A 39 -18.46 -32.20 -36.22
N GLY A 40 -19.51 -31.65 -36.84
CA GLY A 40 -20.06 -30.34 -36.47
C GLY A 40 -20.69 -30.31 -35.08
N MET A 41 -21.84 -30.95 -34.88
CA MET A 41 -22.54 -30.95 -33.60
C MET A 41 -23.44 -32.18 -33.43
N ASN A 42 -23.41 -32.82 -32.26
CA ASN A 42 -24.30 -33.94 -31.98
C ASN A 42 -25.78 -33.50 -31.91
N ARG A 43 -26.69 -34.42 -32.30
CA ARG A 43 -28.13 -34.17 -32.41
C ARG A 43 -28.74 -33.58 -31.13
N THR A 44 -28.39 -34.12 -29.97
CA THR A 44 -28.90 -33.68 -28.66
C THR A 44 -28.52 -32.22 -28.36
N SER A 45 -27.29 -31.84 -28.68
CA SER A 45 -26.80 -30.45 -28.50
C SER A 45 -27.47 -29.50 -29.49
N GLY A 46 -27.61 -29.90 -30.75
CA GLY A 46 -28.34 -29.11 -31.76
C GLY A 46 -29.78 -28.84 -31.34
N PHE A 47 -30.50 -29.88 -30.90
CA PHE A 47 -31.88 -29.75 -30.42
C PHE A 47 -32.00 -28.91 -29.15
N LYS A 48 -31.04 -29.00 -28.22
CA LYS A 48 -30.96 -28.10 -27.06
C LYS A 48 -30.85 -26.65 -27.54
N TRP A 49 -29.88 -26.32 -28.39
CA TRP A 49 -29.69 -24.96 -28.89
C TRP A 49 -30.90 -24.43 -29.67
N CYS A 50 -31.57 -25.26 -30.48
CA CYS A 50 -32.83 -24.90 -31.12
C CYS A 50 -33.91 -24.47 -30.12
N ARG A 51 -34.03 -25.21 -29.00
CA ARG A 51 -34.98 -24.88 -27.93
C ARG A 51 -34.60 -23.60 -27.18
N GLU A 52 -33.32 -23.44 -26.82
CA GLU A 52 -32.86 -22.23 -26.12
C GLU A 52 -33.09 -20.96 -26.95
N PHE A 53 -32.80 -20.98 -28.26
CA PHE A 53 -33.08 -19.85 -29.15
C PHE A 53 -34.57 -19.61 -29.36
N LYS A 54 -35.40 -20.67 -29.46
CA LYS A 54 -36.87 -20.54 -29.52
C LYS A 54 -37.45 -19.94 -28.23
N ASN A 55 -36.79 -20.16 -27.09
CA ASN A 55 -37.12 -19.56 -25.79
C ASN A 55 -36.54 -18.14 -25.59
N GLY A 56 -36.02 -17.50 -26.65
CA GLY A 56 -35.59 -16.09 -26.61
C GLY A 56 -34.12 -15.84 -26.27
N ARG A 57 -33.28 -16.88 -26.11
CA ARG A 57 -31.83 -16.71 -25.92
C ARG A 57 -31.21 -15.95 -27.10
N THR A 58 -30.32 -14.99 -26.82
CA THR A 58 -29.60 -14.23 -27.85
C THR A 58 -28.11 -14.59 -27.96
N SER A 59 -27.48 -15.05 -26.87
CA SER A 59 -26.05 -15.43 -26.84
C SER A 59 -25.79 -16.80 -27.45
N VAL A 60 -24.74 -16.89 -28.29
CA VAL A 60 -24.21 -18.14 -28.88
C VAL A 60 -23.09 -18.78 -28.03
N HIS A 61 -22.62 -18.08 -26.99
CA HIS A 61 -21.61 -18.60 -26.06
C HIS A 61 -22.28 -19.44 -24.97
N ASP A 62 -21.50 -20.33 -24.34
CA ASP A 62 -21.96 -21.04 -23.13
C ASP A 62 -22.20 -20.02 -22.01
N ASP A 63 -23.23 -20.24 -21.18
CA ASP A 63 -23.42 -19.42 -19.99
C ASP A 63 -22.26 -19.61 -19.01
N GLN A 64 -22.01 -18.59 -18.21
CA GLN A 64 -21.05 -18.67 -17.11
C GLN A 64 -21.48 -19.79 -16.16
N ARG A 65 -20.65 -20.84 -16.08
CA ARG A 65 -20.97 -22.00 -15.25
C ARG A 65 -20.97 -21.57 -13.79
N SER A 66 -22.00 -21.98 -13.06
CA SER A 66 -21.92 -22.03 -11.60
C SER A 66 -20.72 -22.91 -11.23
N GLY A 67 -19.73 -22.29 -10.59
CA GLY A 67 -18.54 -22.98 -10.10
C GLY A 67 -18.87 -23.91 -8.95
N ARG A 68 -17.84 -24.52 -8.36
CA ARG A 68 -17.97 -25.18 -7.06
C ARG A 68 -18.44 -24.13 -6.05
N PRO A 69 -19.49 -24.40 -5.24
CA PRO A 69 -19.88 -23.47 -4.17
C PRO A 69 -18.68 -23.20 -3.27
N SER A 70 -18.41 -21.93 -3.00
CA SER A 70 -17.38 -21.55 -2.03
C SER A 70 -17.84 -21.97 -0.63
N ILE A 71 -16.90 -22.42 0.20
CA ILE A 71 -17.13 -22.64 1.64
C ILE A 71 -17.29 -21.28 2.35
N LEU A 72 -16.75 -20.22 1.74
CA LEU A 72 -16.91 -18.84 2.17
C LEU A 72 -18.33 -18.35 1.84
N THR A 73 -19.12 -18.05 2.86
CA THR A 73 -20.37 -17.29 2.76
C THR A 73 -20.15 -15.86 3.24
N ASP A 74 -20.95 -14.90 2.76
CA ASP A 74 -20.79 -13.48 3.10
C ASP A 74 -20.91 -13.21 4.63
N ASP A 75 -21.71 -14.01 5.33
CA ASP A 75 -21.81 -14.00 6.81
C ASP A 75 -20.49 -14.38 7.49
N ILE A 76 -19.78 -15.37 6.94
CA ILE A 76 -18.45 -15.78 7.44
C ILE A 76 -17.41 -14.69 7.14
N VAL A 77 -17.45 -14.09 5.94
CA VAL A 77 -16.55 -12.98 5.57
C VAL A 77 -16.74 -11.78 6.51
N LYS A 78 -17.99 -11.39 6.78
CA LYS A 78 -18.29 -10.31 7.75
C LYS A 78 -17.82 -10.63 9.17
N LYS A 79 -17.89 -11.90 9.61
CA LYS A 79 -17.38 -12.30 10.94
C LYS A 79 -15.86 -12.22 11.03
N ILE A 80 -15.13 -12.56 9.96
CA ILE A 80 -13.67 -12.35 9.88
C ILE A 80 -13.34 -10.86 9.89
N GLU A 81 -14.07 -10.04 9.12
CA GLU A 81 -13.86 -8.60 9.08
C GLU A 81 -14.11 -7.93 10.43
N ASN A 82 -15.19 -8.29 11.13
CA ASN A 82 -15.49 -7.76 12.46
C ASN A 82 -14.40 -8.13 13.48
N ALA A 83 -13.95 -9.38 13.50
CA ALA A 83 -12.84 -9.80 14.37
C ALA A 83 -11.57 -8.96 14.12
N LEU A 84 -11.22 -8.70 12.85
CA LEU A 84 -10.09 -7.84 12.47
C LEU A 84 -10.30 -6.36 12.78
N ARG A 85 -11.56 -5.88 12.82
CA ARG A 85 -11.89 -4.49 13.22
C ARG A 85 -11.77 -4.31 14.73
N ASP A 86 -12.21 -5.30 15.50
CA ASP A 86 -12.19 -5.32 16.97
C ASP A 86 -10.76 -5.46 17.52
N ASP A 87 -9.99 -6.43 17.00
CA ASP A 87 -8.55 -6.50 17.25
C ASP A 87 -7.74 -6.70 15.96
N ARG A 88 -7.19 -5.57 15.49
CA ARG A 88 -6.31 -5.47 14.31
C ARG A 88 -4.96 -6.19 14.48
N ARG A 89 -4.67 -6.75 15.66
CA ARG A 89 -3.43 -7.47 15.98
C ARG A 89 -3.56 -8.99 15.83
N LEU A 90 -4.78 -9.50 15.66
CA LEU A 90 -5.04 -10.93 15.50
C LEU A 90 -4.19 -11.55 14.38
N THR A 91 -3.56 -12.66 14.71
CA THR A 91 -2.81 -13.48 13.76
C THR A 91 -3.75 -14.36 12.93
N VAL A 92 -3.26 -14.82 11.77
CA VAL A 92 -3.97 -15.80 10.94
C VAL A 92 -4.20 -17.12 11.69
N ASP A 93 -3.34 -17.45 12.66
CA ASP A 93 -3.46 -18.67 13.47
C ASP A 93 -4.51 -18.54 14.57
N GLU A 94 -4.61 -17.39 15.25
CA GLU A 94 -5.71 -17.08 16.17
C GLU A 94 -7.05 -17.03 15.43
N LEU A 95 -7.10 -16.40 14.25
CA LEU A 95 -8.29 -16.40 13.40
C LEU A 95 -8.63 -17.82 12.90
N SER A 96 -7.64 -18.66 12.57
CA SER A 96 -7.87 -20.06 12.21
C SER A 96 -8.40 -20.90 13.38
N ALA A 97 -8.08 -20.52 14.63
CA ALA A 97 -8.67 -21.13 15.83
C ALA A 97 -10.10 -20.64 16.11
N MET A 98 -10.42 -19.38 15.76
CA MET A 98 -11.78 -18.82 15.82
C MET A 98 -12.69 -19.36 14.71
N PHE A 99 -12.14 -19.66 13.54
CA PHE A 99 -12.87 -20.13 12.36
C PHE A 99 -12.35 -21.49 11.84
N PRO A 100 -12.40 -22.57 12.64
CA PRO A 100 -11.81 -23.87 12.29
C PRO A 100 -12.44 -24.56 11.07
N GLN A 101 -13.62 -24.11 10.63
CA GLN A 101 -14.28 -24.56 9.39
C GLN A 101 -13.64 -24.00 8.10
N ILE A 102 -12.67 -23.08 8.22
CA ILE A 102 -11.99 -22.41 7.10
C ILE A 102 -10.52 -22.84 7.12
N SER A 103 -9.96 -23.18 5.95
CA SER A 103 -8.53 -23.45 5.88
C SER A 103 -7.71 -22.16 6.03
N ARG A 104 -6.58 -22.24 6.73
CA ARG A 104 -5.63 -21.13 6.95
C ARG A 104 -5.31 -20.35 5.67
N SER A 105 -5.12 -21.05 4.54
CA SER A 105 -4.85 -20.44 3.24
C SER A 105 -6.03 -19.65 2.68
N LEU A 106 -7.25 -20.21 2.75
CA LEU A 106 -8.47 -19.53 2.29
C LEU A 106 -8.80 -18.33 3.20
N LEU A 107 -8.49 -18.43 4.49
CA LEU A 107 -8.62 -17.33 5.44
C LEU A 107 -7.63 -16.19 5.12
N HIS A 108 -6.38 -16.51 4.77
CA HIS A 108 -5.42 -15.53 4.27
C HIS A 108 -5.88 -14.86 2.98
N GLU A 109 -6.29 -15.63 1.96
CA GLU A 109 -6.85 -15.15 0.68
C GLU A 109 -8.06 -14.23 0.90
N THR A 110 -8.96 -14.59 1.82
CA THR A 110 -10.10 -13.75 2.21
C THR A 110 -9.63 -12.39 2.75
N ILE A 111 -8.65 -12.38 3.66
CA ILE A 111 -8.17 -11.15 4.31
C ILE A 111 -7.42 -10.25 3.31
N THR A 112 -6.60 -10.83 2.43
CA THR A 112 -5.73 -10.06 1.53
C THR A 112 -6.38 -9.70 0.20
N GLU A 113 -7.19 -10.59 -0.39
CA GLU A 113 -7.75 -10.41 -1.73
C GLU A 113 -9.23 -9.99 -1.70
N THR A 114 -10.02 -10.52 -0.76
CA THR A 114 -11.45 -10.16 -0.66
C THR A 114 -11.68 -8.91 0.21
N LEU A 115 -11.01 -8.83 1.36
CA LEU A 115 -11.11 -7.70 2.30
C LEU A 115 -10.04 -6.62 2.09
N GLY A 116 -8.96 -6.90 1.36
CA GLY A 116 -7.95 -5.92 0.95
C GLY A 116 -6.96 -5.45 2.02
N TYR A 117 -6.83 -6.15 3.15
CA TYR A 117 -5.90 -5.80 4.23
C TYR A 117 -4.45 -6.29 3.91
N ARG A 118 -3.41 -5.55 4.34
CA ARG A 118 -1.98 -5.90 4.15
C ARG A 118 -1.11 -5.74 5.40
N LYS A 119 -0.59 -6.82 6.00
CA LYS A 119 0.08 -6.80 7.33
C LYS A 119 1.31 -5.87 7.36
N LEU A 120 1.27 -4.88 8.24
CA LEU A 120 2.41 -4.15 8.75
C LEU A 120 2.86 -4.79 10.06
N SER A 121 4.17 -4.88 10.23
CA SER A 121 4.80 -5.46 11.40
C SER A 121 4.67 -4.61 12.67
N ALA A 122 4.96 -5.26 13.79
CA ALA A 122 5.20 -4.63 15.07
C ALA A 122 6.30 -3.55 14.95
N ARG A 123 6.05 -2.32 15.40
CA ARG A 123 7.02 -1.22 15.40
C ARG A 123 7.52 -0.89 16.80
N TRP A 124 8.84 -0.89 16.95
CA TRP A 124 9.55 -0.38 18.12
C TRP A 124 9.41 1.16 18.17
N VAL A 125 9.02 1.78 19.31
CA VAL A 125 8.67 3.22 19.39
C VAL A 125 9.13 3.86 20.72
N PRO A 126 9.66 5.10 20.78
CA PRO A 126 10.57 5.56 21.84
C PRO A 126 10.10 5.55 23.30
N LYS A 127 8.79 5.66 23.59
CA LYS A 127 8.27 5.59 24.98
C LYS A 127 6.82 5.11 25.04
N GLN A 128 6.44 4.64 26.23
CA GLN A 128 5.05 4.35 26.61
C GLN A 128 4.52 5.51 27.46
N LEU A 129 3.37 6.08 27.08
CA LEU A 129 2.76 7.22 27.77
C LEU A 129 1.77 6.72 28.84
N THR A 130 1.87 7.29 30.05
CA THR A 130 0.87 7.13 31.12
C THR A 130 -0.38 7.94 30.79
N ASP A 131 -1.51 7.63 31.44
CA ASP A 131 -2.76 8.34 31.17
C ASP A 131 -2.71 9.82 31.59
N GLN A 132 -1.96 10.16 32.64
CA GLN A 132 -1.69 11.56 32.97
C GLN A 132 -0.90 12.28 31.86
N HIS A 133 0.09 11.62 31.23
CA HIS A 133 0.79 12.22 30.09
C HIS A 133 -0.13 12.39 28.87
N LYS A 134 -1.11 11.50 28.67
CA LYS A 134 -2.12 11.65 27.60
C LYS A 134 -3.04 12.83 27.91
N LEU A 135 -3.57 12.93 29.13
CA LEU A 135 -4.46 14.00 29.56
C LEU A 135 -3.79 15.37 29.41
N ASN A 136 -2.59 15.55 29.98
CA ASN A 136 -1.84 16.81 29.90
C ASN A 136 -1.57 17.24 28.44
N ARG A 137 -1.34 16.27 27.53
CA ARG A 137 -1.15 16.55 26.09
C ARG A 137 -2.44 16.94 25.39
N VAL A 138 -3.58 16.34 25.76
CA VAL A 138 -4.90 16.70 25.23
C VAL A 138 -5.31 18.09 25.70
N GLU A 139 -5.17 18.40 26.99
CA GLU A 139 -5.48 19.73 27.55
C GLU A 139 -4.62 20.83 26.92
N ALA A 140 -3.30 20.61 26.81
CA ALA A 140 -2.40 21.53 26.13
C ALA A 140 -2.82 21.75 24.66
N GLY A 141 -3.11 20.67 23.92
CA GLY A 141 -3.58 20.74 22.54
C GLY A 141 -4.91 21.47 22.38
N GLN A 142 -5.85 21.30 23.31
CA GLN A 142 -7.13 22.00 23.33
C GLN A 142 -6.96 23.51 23.60
N GLU A 143 -6.08 23.91 24.52
CA GLU A 143 -5.81 25.32 24.78
C GLU A 143 -5.09 26.00 23.60
N PHE A 144 -4.13 25.32 22.95
CA PHE A 144 -3.55 25.80 21.69
C PHE A 144 -4.60 25.94 20.58
N LEU A 145 -5.48 24.96 20.41
CA LEU A 145 -6.58 25.02 19.44
C LEU A 145 -7.57 26.15 19.73
N ARG A 146 -7.88 26.41 21.02
CA ARG A 146 -8.77 27.51 21.44
C ARG A 146 -8.16 28.87 21.13
N ARG A 147 -6.87 29.07 21.40
CA ARG A 147 -6.15 30.32 21.07
C ARG A 147 -6.08 30.54 19.55
N TYR A 148 -5.79 29.48 18.79
CA TYR A 148 -5.80 29.54 17.34
C TYR A 148 -7.19 29.88 16.77
N LYS A 149 -8.27 29.34 17.33
CA LYS A 149 -9.65 29.72 16.93
C LYS A 149 -10.00 31.18 17.22
N LEU A 150 -9.42 31.78 18.25
CA LEU A 150 -9.72 33.17 18.65
C LEU A 150 -8.90 34.21 17.88
N HIS A 151 -7.65 33.89 17.53
CA HIS A 151 -6.68 34.83 16.97
C HIS A 151 -6.13 34.43 15.59
N GLY A 152 -6.52 33.26 15.07
CA GLY A 152 -6.08 32.73 13.78
C GLY A 152 -4.56 32.68 13.63
N ASP A 153 -4.09 32.97 12.42
CA ASP A 153 -2.67 33.00 12.06
C ASP A 153 -1.85 34.04 12.83
N GLU A 154 -2.47 35.08 13.40
CA GLU A 154 -1.75 36.09 14.19
C GLU A 154 -1.18 35.46 15.48
N PHE A 155 -1.91 34.52 16.09
CA PHE A 155 -1.39 33.75 17.21
C PHE A 155 -0.21 32.87 16.78
N LEU A 156 -0.27 32.20 15.63
CA LEU A 156 0.85 31.40 15.13
C LEU A 156 2.10 32.26 14.86
N ARG A 157 1.91 33.48 14.35
CA ARG A 157 3.00 34.45 14.13
C ARG A 157 3.63 34.99 15.43
N SER A 158 2.96 34.85 16.58
CA SER A 158 3.51 35.24 17.89
C SER A 158 4.22 34.09 18.63
N ILE A 159 4.14 32.85 18.13
CA ILE A 159 4.82 31.70 18.74
C ILE A 159 6.28 31.64 18.26
N VAL A 160 7.20 31.61 19.22
CA VAL A 160 8.60 31.23 19.01
C VAL A 160 8.84 29.92 19.78
N THR A 161 9.45 28.93 19.13
CA THR A 161 9.75 27.62 19.71
C THR A 161 11.23 27.29 19.54
N GLY A 162 11.76 26.43 20.41
CA GLY A 162 13.12 25.91 20.37
C GLY A 162 13.19 24.61 21.17
N ASP A 163 14.08 23.71 20.74
CA ASP A 163 14.36 22.44 21.40
C ASP A 163 15.86 22.15 21.30
N GLU A 164 16.41 21.44 22.27
CA GLU A 164 17.84 21.13 22.36
C GLU A 164 18.11 19.72 21.82
N THR A 165 18.55 19.66 20.56
CA THR A 165 19.08 18.42 19.97
C THR A 165 20.58 18.33 20.20
N TRP A 166 21.07 17.17 20.67
CA TRP A 166 22.50 16.89 20.74
C TRP A 166 23.09 16.83 19.34
N VAL A 167 23.93 17.81 19.00
CA VAL A 167 24.65 17.89 17.72
C VAL A 167 26.13 17.61 17.99
N GLU A 168 26.62 16.45 17.55
CA GLU A 168 28.08 16.26 17.40
C GLU A 168 28.63 17.24 16.37
N LYS A 169 29.85 17.72 16.61
CA LYS A 169 30.34 19.02 16.15
C LYS A 169 30.57 19.10 14.63
N ILE A 170 29.50 19.38 13.88
CA ILE A 170 29.50 19.75 12.46
C ILE A 170 28.71 21.06 12.30
N LEU A 171 29.35 22.08 11.73
CA LEU A 171 28.84 23.45 11.77
C LEU A 171 28.83 24.11 10.38
N LYS A 172 27.82 23.75 9.57
CA LYS A 172 27.25 24.62 8.50
C LYS A 172 25.92 24.08 7.94
N MET A 173 24.97 25.01 7.76
CA MET A 173 23.71 24.86 7.02
C MET A 173 22.75 23.73 7.49
N SER A 174 22.75 23.48 8.80
CA SER A 174 21.96 22.43 9.47
C SER A 174 20.47 22.79 9.63
N ILE A 175 19.62 22.39 8.69
CA ILE A 175 18.16 22.17 8.93
C ILE A 175 17.73 20.79 8.41
N PHE A 176 18.30 20.34 7.29
CA PHE A 176 18.09 19.00 6.75
C PHE A 176 19.41 18.22 6.75
N VAL A 177 19.51 17.19 7.59
CA VAL A 177 20.65 16.25 7.60
C VAL A 177 20.31 15.09 6.67
N PRO A 178 20.96 14.98 5.49
CA PRO A 178 20.62 13.96 4.52
C PRO A 178 21.08 12.57 5.00
N ASN A 179 20.16 11.60 5.08
CA ASN A 179 20.54 10.24 5.40
C ASN A 179 21.28 9.56 4.21
N LYS A 180 21.99 8.45 4.49
CA LYS A 180 22.83 7.78 3.48
C LYS A 180 22.05 7.29 2.26
N VAL A 181 20.82 6.80 2.45
CA VAL A 181 19.95 6.30 1.36
C VAL A 181 19.52 7.45 0.44
N TYR A 182 19.12 8.57 1.02
CA TYR A 182 18.77 9.80 0.31
C TYR A 182 19.93 10.33 -0.55
N LEU A 183 21.15 10.36 -0.01
CA LEU A 183 22.35 10.78 -0.77
C LEU A 183 22.65 9.82 -1.93
N ARG A 184 22.40 8.52 -1.78
CA ARG A 184 22.57 7.53 -2.86
C ARG A 184 21.50 7.66 -3.93
N GLY A 185 20.27 8.01 -3.57
CA GLY A 185 19.21 8.38 -4.51
C GLY A 185 19.59 9.58 -5.37
N ILE A 186 20.25 10.59 -4.78
CA ILE A 186 20.83 11.72 -5.54
C ILE A 186 21.97 11.27 -6.46
N LEU A 187 22.87 10.40 -6.00
CA LEU A 187 23.92 9.84 -6.87
C LEU A 187 23.32 9.08 -8.06
N LEU A 188 22.26 8.29 -7.85
CA LEU A 188 21.54 7.60 -8.92
C LEU A 188 20.90 8.60 -9.89
N HIS A 189 20.26 9.65 -9.39
CA HIS A 189 19.69 10.72 -10.23
C HIS A 189 20.76 11.40 -11.11
N TYR A 190 21.95 11.68 -10.57
CA TYR A 190 23.07 12.23 -11.35
C TYR A 190 23.69 11.22 -12.33
N PHE A 191 23.68 9.94 -12.02
CA PHE A 191 24.07 8.88 -12.95
C PHE A 191 23.11 8.79 -14.14
N ILE A 192 21.79 8.91 -13.91
CA ILE A 192 20.78 8.94 -14.99
C ILE A 192 20.98 10.17 -15.88
N GLN A 193 21.25 11.35 -15.29
CA GLN A 193 21.67 12.58 -16.00
C GLN A 193 23.03 12.50 -16.74
N LYS A 194 23.69 11.33 -16.76
CA LYS A 194 24.99 11.08 -17.42
C LYS A 194 26.16 11.94 -16.89
N LYS A 195 26.05 12.49 -15.69
CA LYS A 195 27.17 13.16 -15.01
C LYS A 195 28.25 12.14 -14.60
N SER A 196 29.46 12.61 -14.35
CA SER A 196 30.51 11.78 -13.75
C SER A 196 30.38 11.71 -12.22
N ALA A 197 30.95 10.67 -11.62
CA ALA A 197 31.02 10.52 -10.16
C ALA A 197 31.72 11.71 -9.47
N ALA A 198 32.72 12.31 -10.13
CA ALA A 198 33.46 13.44 -9.62
C ALA A 198 32.62 14.73 -9.65
N GLU A 199 31.80 14.94 -10.68
CA GLU A 199 30.85 16.06 -10.72
C GLU A 199 29.74 15.88 -9.68
N ALA A 200 29.20 14.66 -9.56
CA ALA A 200 28.21 14.32 -8.55
C ALA A 200 28.76 14.58 -7.13
N HIS A 201 30.00 14.15 -6.84
CA HIS A 201 30.65 14.42 -5.56
C HIS A 201 30.87 15.92 -5.31
N ARG A 202 31.38 16.68 -6.29
CA ARG A 202 31.53 18.15 -6.16
C ARG A 202 30.21 18.84 -5.83
N ILE A 203 29.12 18.46 -6.52
CA ILE A 203 27.81 19.05 -6.25
C ILE A 203 27.28 18.62 -4.88
N LEU A 204 27.47 17.37 -4.46
CA LEU A 204 27.11 16.92 -3.11
C LEU A 204 27.85 17.71 -2.02
N VAL A 205 29.16 17.89 -2.14
CA VAL A 205 29.95 18.71 -1.19
C VAL A 205 29.47 20.15 -1.19
N GLN A 206 29.22 20.75 -2.36
CA GLN A 206 28.68 22.10 -2.46
C GLN A 206 27.26 22.24 -1.86
N THR A 207 26.47 21.16 -1.83
CA THR A 207 25.06 21.17 -1.38
C THR A 207 24.91 20.79 0.10
N TYR A 208 25.76 19.91 0.62
CA TYR A 208 25.60 19.27 1.94
C TYR A 208 26.83 19.40 2.86
N ASP A 209 27.91 20.03 2.38
CA ASP A 209 29.16 20.29 3.11
C ASP A 209 29.70 19.00 3.77
N ASP A 210 29.97 19.01 5.08
CA ASP A 210 30.43 17.87 5.87
C ASP A 210 29.50 16.64 5.85
N ASN A 211 28.22 16.78 5.45
CA ASN A 211 27.27 15.66 5.33
C ASN A 211 27.32 14.96 3.95
N ALA A 212 28.18 15.39 3.03
CA ALA A 212 28.32 14.78 1.71
C ALA A 212 28.99 13.39 1.76
N LEU A 213 28.65 12.53 0.80
CA LEU A 213 29.36 11.26 0.60
C LEU A 213 30.78 11.53 0.08
N SER A 214 31.77 10.76 0.56
CA SER A 214 33.16 10.86 0.10
C SER A 214 33.30 10.57 -1.39
N ASP A 215 34.35 11.11 -2.04
CA ASP A 215 34.65 10.84 -3.45
C ASP A 215 34.75 9.34 -3.75
N THR A 216 35.40 8.59 -2.85
CA THR A 216 35.49 7.11 -2.92
C THR A 216 34.12 6.46 -2.92
N THR A 217 33.25 6.83 -1.98
CA THR A 217 31.88 6.32 -1.90
C THR A 217 31.09 6.68 -3.17
N CYS A 218 31.20 7.91 -3.65
CA CYS A 218 30.54 8.35 -4.89
C CYS A 218 30.98 7.51 -6.09
N ARG A 219 32.29 7.24 -6.24
CA ARG A 219 32.83 6.38 -7.32
C ARG A 219 32.39 4.93 -7.20
N ASP A 220 32.34 4.38 -5.99
CA ASP A 220 31.93 3.00 -5.75
C ASP A 220 30.44 2.78 -6.07
N TRP A 221 29.58 3.73 -5.68
CA TRP A 221 28.16 3.73 -6.06
C TRP A 221 27.96 3.90 -7.57
N PHE A 222 28.70 4.81 -8.22
CA PHE A 222 28.70 4.91 -9.68
C PHE A 222 29.21 3.64 -10.38
N ARG A 223 30.08 2.84 -9.74
CA ARG A 223 30.48 1.53 -10.24
C ARG A 223 29.36 0.49 -10.11
N ARG A 224 28.60 0.51 -9.01
CA ARG A 224 27.39 -0.33 -8.83
C ARG A 224 26.31 0.00 -9.88
N PHE A 225 25.99 1.28 -10.09
CA PHE A 225 24.98 1.68 -11.07
C PHE A 225 25.36 1.29 -12.52
N LYS A 226 26.65 1.30 -12.88
CA LYS A 226 27.14 0.78 -14.17
C LYS A 226 26.93 -0.73 -14.35
N ASN A 227 26.83 -1.46 -13.24
CA ASN A 227 26.56 -2.90 -13.22
C ASN A 227 25.05 -3.20 -13.05
N ASN A 228 24.18 -2.20 -13.24
CA ASN A 228 22.72 -2.25 -13.04
C ASN A 228 22.26 -2.58 -11.60
N ASP A 229 23.14 -2.40 -10.60
CA ASP A 229 22.80 -2.50 -9.18
C ASP A 229 22.33 -1.13 -8.67
N PHE A 230 21.01 -0.93 -8.64
CA PHE A 230 20.34 0.32 -8.25
C PHE A 230 19.83 0.32 -6.78
N GLU A 231 20.14 -0.72 -6.00
CA GLU A 231 19.68 -0.90 -4.63
C GLU A 231 20.43 0.04 -3.67
N LEU A 232 19.73 1.01 -3.08
CA LEU A 232 20.32 2.14 -2.36
C LEU A 232 20.75 1.83 -0.90
N GLU A 233 20.48 0.62 -0.40
CA GLU A 233 20.78 0.24 0.99
C GLU A 233 22.17 -0.42 1.16
N ASP A 234 22.60 -0.58 2.42
CA ASP A 234 23.90 -1.17 2.76
C ASP A 234 23.81 -2.68 2.95
N LYS A 235 24.70 -3.40 2.26
CA LYS A 235 24.89 -4.85 2.45
C LYS A 235 25.70 -5.11 3.74
N GLU A 236 25.43 -6.24 4.38
CA GLU A 236 25.98 -6.73 5.67
C GLU A 236 27.51 -6.51 5.84
N ARG A 237 27.98 -6.21 7.07
CA ARG A 237 29.43 -6.13 7.42
C ARG A 237 29.71 -6.68 8.84
N SER A 238 30.90 -7.27 9.03
CA SER A 238 31.27 -8.07 10.21
C SER A 238 32.25 -7.39 11.20
N GLY A 239 32.22 -7.84 12.46
CA GLY A 239 33.13 -7.45 13.55
C GLY A 239 33.51 -8.64 14.45
N ALA A 240 34.17 -8.38 15.60
CA ALA A 240 34.61 -9.42 16.54
C ALA A 240 33.48 -10.43 16.84
N PRO A 241 33.75 -11.75 16.82
CA PRO A 241 32.73 -12.76 16.56
C PRO A 241 31.70 -12.82 17.68
N LYS A 242 30.59 -12.10 17.44
CA LYS A 242 29.34 -12.25 18.16
C LYS A 242 28.89 -13.71 17.98
N LYS A 243 28.37 -14.37 19.03
CA LYS A 243 27.94 -15.79 18.95
C LYS A 243 26.94 -16.04 17.80
N PHE A 244 26.12 -15.02 17.56
CA PHE A 244 25.37 -14.72 16.36
C PHE A 244 25.51 -13.20 16.16
N GLN A 245 25.48 -12.68 14.93
CA GLN A 245 25.60 -11.24 14.73
C GLN A 245 24.34 -10.49 15.17
N ASP A 246 24.47 -9.24 15.65
CA ASP A 246 23.27 -8.41 15.88
C ASP A 246 22.47 -8.28 14.57
N LYS A 247 23.15 -8.32 13.42
CA LYS A 247 22.56 -8.39 12.09
C LYS A 247 21.85 -9.71 11.76
N GLU A 248 22.27 -10.82 12.37
CA GLU A 248 21.64 -12.15 12.27
C GLU A 248 20.35 -12.19 13.12
N LEU A 249 20.35 -11.48 14.26
CA LEU A 249 19.15 -11.24 15.09
C LEU A 249 18.19 -10.20 14.46
N GLU A 250 18.72 -9.15 13.84
CA GLU A 250 17.95 -8.19 13.04
C GLU A 250 17.35 -8.89 11.82
N GLN A 251 18.11 -9.74 11.11
CA GLN A 251 17.63 -10.48 9.94
C GLN A 251 16.52 -11.47 10.29
N LEU A 252 16.59 -12.17 11.44
CA LEU A 252 15.46 -12.98 11.91
C LEU A 252 14.22 -12.13 12.26
N LEU A 253 14.44 -10.93 12.80
CA LEU A 253 13.38 -9.97 13.09
C LEU A 253 12.90 -9.19 11.84
N ASP A 254 13.61 -9.22 10.73
CA ASP A 254 13.18 -8.70 9.43
C ASP A 254 12.47 -9.78 8.60
N GLU A 255 12.90 -11.05 8.71
CA GLU A 255 12.22 -12.22 8.13
C GLU A 255 10.86 -12.48 8.78
N ASP A 256 10.79 -12.43 10.12
CA ASP A 256 9.51 -12.34 10.84
C ASP A 256 9.61 -11.43 12.09
N PRO A 257 9.18 -10.16 11.97
CA PRO A 257 9.10 -9.21 13.09
C PRO A 257 8.17 -9.60 14.24
N SER A 258 7.46 -10.72 14.13
CA SER A 258 6.60 -11.30 15.16
C SER A 258 7.31 -12.35 16.05
N GLN A 259 8.51 -12.81 15.68
CA GLN A 259 9.18 -13.94 16.36
C GLN A 259 9.32 -13.73 17.88
N THR A 260 9.07 -14.80 18.63
CA THR A 260 9.16 -14.77 20.10
C THR A 260 10.60 -14.99 20.58
N LEU A 261 10.93 -14.48 21.77
CA LEU A 261 12.27 -14.63 22.36
C LEU A 261 12.74 -16.11 22.46
N PRO A 262 11.87 -17.10 22.80
CA PRO A 262 12.25 -18.52 22.81
C PRO A 262 12.53 -19.11 21.41
N GLU A 263 11.85 -18.63 20.37
CA GLU A 263 12.08 -19.06 18.98
C GLU A 263 13.41 -18.51 18.46
N LEU A 264 13.65 -17.21 18.65
CA LEU A 264 14.93 -16.57 18.37
C LEU A 264 16.09 -17.27 19.10
N GLY A 265 15.91 -17.62 20.38
CA GLY A 265 16.91 -18.37 21.15
C GLY A 265 17.19 -19.76 20.58
N LYS A 266 16.16 -20.50 20.16
CA LYS A 266 16.32 -21.81 19.50
C LYS A 266 17.04 -21.71 18.15
N ILE A 267 16.68 -20.75 17.31
CA ILE A 267 17.24 -20.57 15.97
C ILE A 267 18.72 -20.16 16.07
N LEU A 268 19.02 -19.18 16.94
CA LEU A 268 20.37 -18.66 17.18
C LEU A 268 21.22 -19.54 18.13
N GLN A 269 20.67 -20.66 18.61
CA GLN A 269 21.31 -21.62 19.54
C GLN A 269 21.90 -20.95 20.80
N VAL A 270 21.17 -19.98 21.36
CA VAL A 270 21.54 -19.22 22.57
C VAL A 270 20.39 -19.16 23.57
N ASP A 271 20.70 -18.84 24.83
CA ASP A 271 19.67 -18.66 25.83
C ASP A 271 18.82 -17.39 25.57
N GLU A 272 17.54 -17.46 25.92
CA GLU A 272 16.58 -16.37 25.77
C GLU A 272 17.04 -15.08 26.47
N SER A 273 17.78 -15.19 27.59
CA SER A 273 18.28 -14.02 28.32
C SER A 273 19.35 -13.27 27.53
N THR A 274 20.17 -13.97 26.74
CA THR A 274 21.17 -13.36 25.84
C THR A 274 20.50 -12.61 24.68
N VAL A 275 19.43 -13.16 24.09
CA VAL A 275 18.62 -12.48 23.07
C VAL A 275 17.95 -11.22 23.67
N SER A 276 17.28 -11.37 24.82
CA SER A 276 16.59 -10.25 25.50
C SER A 276 17.54 -9.11 25.90
N LYS A 277 18.75 -9.43 26.40
CA LYS A 277 19.79 -8.44 26.70
C LYS A 277 20.27 -7.70 25.45
N ARG A 278 20.38 -8.38 24.30
CA ARG A 278 20.77 -7.74 23.03
C ARG A 278 19.71 -6.81 22.48
N LEU A 279 18.43 -7.21 22.48
CA LEU A 279 17.34 -6.34 22.04
C LEU A 279 17.21 -5.07 22.91
N LYS A 280 17.39 -5.20 24.24
CA LYS A 280 17.47 -4.03 25.13
C LYS A 280 18.68 -3.15 24.84
N GLY A 281 19.83 -3.73 24.49
CA GLY A 281 21.02 -3.00 24.05
C GLY A 281 20.85 -2.26 22.73
N LEU A 282 19.93 -2.71 21.86
CA LEU A 282 19.54 -2.04 20.61
C LEU A 282 18.42 -0.99 20.80
N GLY A 283 17.98 -0.72 22.03
CA GLY A 283 16.95 0.30 22.32
C GLY A 283 15.51 -0.12 22.02
N MET A 284 15.27 -1.40 21.80
CA MET A 284 14.01 -1.96 21.30
C MET A 284 12.97 -2.20 22.44
N ILE A 285 11.83 -1.48 22.43
CA ILE A 285 10.56 -1.83 23.16
C ILE A 285 9.33 -2.17 22.25
N GLN A 286 8.77 -3.39 22.36
CA GLN A 286 7.90 -4.02 21.35
C GLN A 286 6.49 -3.39 21.31
N LYS A 287 5.97 -3.04 20.12
CA LYS A 287 4.54 -2.67 19.92
C LYS A 287 3.98 -3.34 18.66
N GLN A 288 2.78 -3.90 18.74
CA GLN A 288 2.17 -4.75 17.69
C GLN A 288 1.72 -3.97 16.43
N GLY A 289 1.56 -4.70 15.31
CA GLY A 289 1.37 -4.16 13.94
C GLY A 289 -0.07 -3.80 13.49
N HIS A 290 -0.21 -3.32 12.24
CA HIS A 290 -1.43 -2.76 11.59
C HIS A 290 -1.45 -3.04 10.05
N TRP A 291 -2.13 -2.28 9.17
CA TRP A 291 -2.32 -2.66 7.74
C TRP A 291 -2.41 -1.45 6.73
N VAL A 292 -1.63 -1.37 5.61
CA VAL A 292 -1.55 -0.20 4.64
C VAL A 292 -1.18 -0.52 3.13
N PRO A 293 -1.56 0.30 2.10
CA PRO A 293 -1.38 0.05 0.62
C PRO A 293 -0.11 0.59 -0.12
N TYR A 294 -0.02 0.41 -1.46
CA TYR A 294 1.23 0.33 -2.28
C TYR A 294 1.66 1.57 -3.13
N GLU A 295 0.78 2.51 -3.47
CA GLU A 295 1.01 3.50 -4.57
C GLU A 295 1.98 4.66 -4.24
N LEU A 296 2.66 4.60 -3.09
CA LEU A 296 3.40 5.73 -2.50
C LEU A 296 4.91 5.74 -2.83
N LEU A 297 5.50 4.63 -3.32
CA LEU A 297 6.96 4.48 -3.37
C LEU A 297 7.66 5.35 -4.43
N LEU A 298 7.07 5.47 -5.63
CA LEU A 298 7.65 6.27 -6.73
C LEU A 298 7.49 7.78 -6.49
N LEU A 299 6.39 8.18 -5.87
CA LEU A 299 6.11 9.58 -5.52
C LEU A 299 7.12 10.07 -4.48
N LEU A 300 7.38 9.31 -3.42
CA LEU A 300 8.34 9.64 -2.36
C LEU A 300 9.76 9.91 -2.91
N TYR A 301 10.19 9.11 -3.89
CA TYR A 301 11.48 9.26 -4.55
C TYR A 301 11.59 10.58 -5.34
N LEU A 302 10.57 10.92 -6.14
CA LEU A 302 10.55 12.15 -6.93
C LEU A 302 10.42 13.41 -6.05
N GLN A 303 9.67 13.32 -4.94
CA GLN A 303 9.54 14.38 -3.94
C GLN A 303 10.90 14.67 -3.25
N GLY A 304 11.70 13.63 -2.96
CA GLY A 304 13.06 13.78 -2.45
C GLY A 304 14.02 14.51 -3.41
N ILE A 305 13.86 14.31 -4.72
CA ILE A 305 14.62 15.03 -5.76
C ILE A 305 14.20 16.50 -5.84
N LEU A 306 12.91 16.82 -5.68
CA LEU A 306 12.45 18.21 -5.60
C LEU A 306 13.08 18.95 -4.42
N LEU A 307 13.17 18.32 -3.25
CA LEU A 307 13.85 18.89 -2.08
C LEU A 307 15.34 19.16 -2.37
N HIS A 308 16.03 18.23 -3.04
CA HIS A 308 17.42 18.40 -3.44
C HIS A 308 17.64 19.62 -4.37
N TYR A 309 16.71 19.87 -5.30
CA TYR A 309 16.77 21.06 -6.16
C TYR A 309 16.41 22.36 -5.46
N PHE A 310 15.52 22.32 -4.48
CA PHE A 310 15.21 23.46 -3.62
C PHE A 310 16.43 23.88 -2.78
N ILE A 311 17.17 22.92 -2.21
CA ILE A 311 18.41 23.18 -1.45
C ILE A 311 19.48 23.81 -2.36
N GLN A 312 19.61 23.34 -3.61
CA GLN A 312 20.44 23.95 -4.67
C GLN A 312 20.00 25.36 -5.14
N LYS A 313 18.96 25.96 -4.54
CA LYS A 313 18.40 27.29 -4.90
C LYS A 313 17.87 27.40 -6.33
N LYS A 314 17.51 26.28 -6.97
CA LYS A 314 16.81 26.31 -8.26
C LYS A 314 15.36 26.77 -8.09
N SER A 315 14.72 27.19 -9.17
CA SER A 315 13.28 27.41 -9.22
C SER A 315 12.50 26.11 -9.45
N ALA A 316 11.20 26.12 -9.10
CA ALA A 316 10.30 24.98 -9.35
C ALA A 316 10.22 24.64 -10.86
N ALA A 317 10.20 25.66 -11.72
CA ALA A 317 10.18 25.51 -13.17
C ALA A 317 11.47 24.88 -13.72
N GLU A 318 12.64 25.22 -13.16
CA GLU A 318 13.91 24.56 -13.53
C GLU A 318 13.96 23.11 -13.03
N ALA A 319 13.48 22.86 -11.80
CA ALA A 319 13.39 21.49 -11.27
C ALA A 319 12.46 20.62 -12.13
N HIS A 320 11.27 21.12 -12.48
CA HIS A 320 10.31 20.45 -13.37
C HIS A 320 10.91 20.17 -14.75
N ARG A 321 11.54 21.17 -15.42
CA ARG A 321 12.21 20.96 -16.71
C ARG A 321 13.27 19.87 -16.67
N ILE A 322 14.10 19.84 -15.61
CA ILE A 322 15.14 18.81 -15.46
C ILE A 322 14.51 17.44 -15.17
N LEU A 323 13.43 17.37 -14.39
CA LEU A 323 12.70 16.12 -14.14
C LEU A 323 12.10 15.55 -15.44
N VAL A 324 11.39 16.37 -16.23
CA VAL A 324 10.84 15.95 -17.54
C VAL A 324 11.97 15.47 -18.46
N GLN A 325 13.08 16.21 -18.55
CA GLN A 325 14.24 15.79 -19.35
C GLN A 325 14.92 14.49 -18.85
N THR A 326 14.72 14.11 -17.58
CA THR A 326 15.36 12.94 -16.96
C THR A 326 14.44 11.71 -16.92
N TYR A 327 13.12 11.91 -16.83
CA TYR A 327 12.12 10.86 -16.51
C TYR A 327 10.94 10.79 -17.50
N ASP A 328 10.87 11.72 -18.47
CA ASP A 328 9.86 11.76 -19.53
C ASP A 328 8.42 11.73 -18.96
N ASP A 329 7.52 10.89 -19.50
CA ASP A 329 6.14 10.69 -19.04
C ASP A 329 5.99 10.35 -17.53
N ASN A 330 7.07 9.95 -16.84
CA ASN A 330 7.05 9.61 -15.42
C ASN A 330 7.45 10.78 -14.49
N ALA A 331 7.63 11.99 -15.02
CA ALA A 331 7.95 13.17 -14.24
C ALA A 331 6.73 13.71 -13.44
N LEU A 332 7.00 14.37 -12.32
CA LEU A 332 5.97 15.14 -11.59
C LEU A 332 5.53 16.35 -12.41
N SER A 333 4.24 16.70 -12.36
CA SER A 333 3.70 17.86 -13.05
C SER A 333 4.26 19.20 -12.52
N ASP A 334 4.21 20.24 -13.35
CA ASP A 334 4.62 21.61 -12.99
C ASP A 334 3.90 22.15 -11.74
N THR A 335 2.61 21.83 -11.61
CA THR A 335 1.78 22.21 -10.46
C THR A 335 2.25 21.51 -9.19
N THR A 336 2.46 20.19 -9.23
CA THR A 336 3.00 19.42 -8.10
C THR A 336 4.41 19.90 -7.72
N CYS A 337 5.28 20.19 -8.69
CA CYS A 337 6.60 20.77 -8.42
C CYS A 337 6.49 22.13 -7.71
N THR A 338 5.57 22.99 -8.15
CA THR A 338 5.32 24.30 -7.57
C THR A 338 4.75 24.23 -6.15
N ASP A 339 3.83 23.29 -5.89
CA ASP A 339 3.22 23.09 -4.57
C ASP A 339 4.23 22.56 -3.54
N TRP A 340 5.09 21.60 -3.92
CA TRP A 340 6.19 21.13 -3.09
C TRP A 340 7.20 22.24 -2.78
N PHE A 341 7.58 23.04 -3.77
CA PHE A 341 8.44 24.22 -3.56
C PHE A 341 7.78 25.29 -2.67
N ARG A 342 6.44 25.34 -2.59
CA ARG A 342 5.71 26.17 -1.63
C ARG A 342 5.79 25.59 -0.21
N ARG A 343 5.67 24.27 -0.05
CA ARG A 343 5.86 23.58 1.25
C ARG A 343 7.27 23.76 1.80
N PHE A 344 8.31 23.55 0.98
CA PHE A 344 9.70 23.71 1.42
C PHE A 344 10.05 25.16 1.85
N LYS A 345 9.42 26.18 1.23
CA LYS A 345 9.55 27.59 1.67
C LYS A 345 8.94 27.85 3.05
N ASN A 346 7.98 27.02 3.47
CA ASN A 346 7.34 27.07 4.78
C ASN A 346 8.03 26.13 5.80
N ASN A 347 9.22 25.62 5.49
CA ASN A 347 9.98 24.63 6.29
C ASN A 347 9.27 23.28 6.51
N ASP A 348 8.26 22.94 5.69
CA ASP A 348 7.64 21.61 5.66
C ASP A 348 8.44 20.71 4.71
N PHE A 349 9.31 19.88 5.29
CA PHE A 349 10.19 18.94 4.58
C PHE A 349 9.70 17.48 4.66
N GLU A 350 8.50 17.22 5.20
CA GLU A 350 7.91 15.88 5.28
C GLU A 350 7.54 15.41 3.86
N LEU A 351 8.21 14.36 3.38
CA LEU A 351 7.96 13.82 2.05
C LEU A 351 6.70 12.96 1.97
N GLU A 352 6.17 12.48 3.09
CA GLU A 352 4.93 11.70 3.11
C GLU A 352 3.69 12.59 2.85
N ASP A 353 2.69 12.06 2.15
CA ASP A 353 1.40 12.72 1.93
C ASP A 353 0.62 12.76 3.26
N LYS A 354 0.26 13.96 3.71
CA LYS A 354 -0.61 14.15 4.89
C LYS A 354 -1.99 13.58 4.60
N GLU A 355 -2.61 12.93 5.59
CA GLU A 355 -3.96 12.35 5.46
C GLU A 355 -4.92 13.37 4.84
N ARG A 356 -5.43 13.06 3.65
CA ARG A 356 -6.39 13.94 2.97
C ARG A 356 -7.66 13.99 3.81
N SER A 357 -8.12 15.19 4.15
CA SER A 357 -9.45 15.38 4.72
C SER A 357 -10.47 14.82 3.74
N GLY A 358 -11.04 13.65 4.05
CA GLY A 358 -12.11 13.04 3.27
C GLY A 358 -13.33 13.97 3.18
N ALA A 359 -14.26 13.64 2.28
CA ALA A 359 -15.54 14.35 2.22
C ALA A 359 -16.19 14.38 3.61
N PRO A 360 -16.82 15.50 4.01
CA PRO A 360 -17.45 15.61 5.33
C PRO A 360 -18.39 14.43 5.58
N LYS A 361 -18.23 13.74 6.73
CA LYS A 361 -19.13 12.66 7.11
C LYS A 361 -20.56 13.21 7.17
N LYS A 362 -21.48 12.60 6.40
CA LYS A 362 -22.90 13.00 6.35
C LYS A 362 -23.63 12.76 7.69
N CYS A 363 -23.19 11.77 8.46
CA CYS A 363 -23.70 11.42 9.78
C CYS A 363 -22.50 11.25 10.75
N GLN A 364 -22.68 11.60 12.03
CA GLN A 364 -21.66 11.32 13.05
C GLN A 364 -21.88 9.95 13.69
N ASP A 365 -20.82 9.15 13.78
CA ASP A 365 -20.80 7.79 14.37
C ASP A 365 -21.39 7.78 15.81
N LYS A 366 -21.33 8.90 16.52
CA LYS A 366 -21.89 9.08 17.87
C LYS A 366 -23.42 9.18 17.88
N GLU A 367 -24.03 9.81 16.88
CA GLU A 367 -25.49 9.99 16.78
C GLU A 367 -26.15 8.67 16.38
N LEU A 368 -25.58 7.96 15.37
CA LEU A 368 -26.00 6.61 15.00
C LEU A 368 -25.91 5.64 16.19
N LYS A 369 -24.82 5.71 16.97
CA LYS A 369 -24.67 4.88 18.16
C LYS A 369 -25.73 5.18 19.23
N GLN A 370 -26.05 6.45 19.47
CA GLN A 370 -27.07 6.81 20.45
C GLN A 370 -28.46 6.27 20.07
N LEU A 371 -28.83 6.32 18.77
CA LEU A 371 -30.11 5.77 18.30
C LEU A 371 -30.22 4.25 18.51
N LEU A 372 -29.12 3.52 18.26
CA LEU A 372 -29.04 2.07 18.49
C LEU A 372 -28.99 1.70 19.98
N ASP A 373 -28.40 2.55 20.82
CA ASP A 373 -28.42 2.39 22.29
C ASP A 373 -29.82 2.69 22.88
N GLU A 374 -30.62 3.55 22.23
CA GLU A 374 -32.01 3.89 22.63
C GLU A 374 -33.05 2.86 22.16
N ASP A 375 -32.92 2.32 20.93
CA ASP A 375 -33.74 1.20 20.45
C ASP A 375 -32.93 0.27 19.50
N PRO A 376 -32.44 -0.88 20.01
CA PRO A 376 -31.69 -1.85 19.22
C PRO A 376 -32.47 -2.56 18.11
N SER A 377 -33.79 -2.32 17.98
CA SER A 377 -34.65 -2.96 16.98
C SER A 377 -34.90 -2.13 15.72
N GLN A 378 -34.39 -0.89 15.67
CA GLN A 378 -34.54 0.01 14.51
C GLN A 378 -33.91 -0.58 13.24
N THR A 379 -34.61 -0.44 12.11
CA THR A 379 -34.15 -0.90 10.81
C THR A 379 -33.36 0.18 10.05
N LEU A 380 -32.49 -0.22 9.11
CA LEU A 380 -31.70 0.73 8.30
C LEU A 380 -32.57 1.80 7.57
N PRO A 381 -33.75 1.47 7.00
CA PRO A 381 -34.67 2.48 6.43
C PRO A 381 -35.27 3.46 7.45
N GLU A 382 -35.31 3.12 8.74
CA GLU A 382 -35.81 3.98 9.82
C GLU A 382 -34.70 4.90 10.30
N LEU A 383 -33.51 4.36 10.56
CA LEU A 383 -32.30 5.12 10.86
C LEU A 383 -31.97 6.14 9.77
N GLY A 384 -32.11 5.78 8.48
CA GLY A 384 -31.89 6.71 7.36
C GLY A 384 -32.86 7.90 7.35
N LYS A 385 -34.12 7.67 7.74
CA LYS A 385 -35.12 8.75 7.90
C LYS A 385 -34.78 9.65 9.09
N ILE A 386 -34.34 9.09 10.21
CA ILE A 386 -33.97 9.84 11.42
C ILE A 386 -32.73 10.71 11.15
N LEU A 387 -31.72 10.13 10.51
CA LEU A 387 -30.43 10.76 10.24
C LEU A 387 -30.40 11.60 8.94
N GLN A 388 -31.51 11.64 8.19
CA GLN A 388 -31.66 12.35 6.91
C GLN A 388 -30.62 11.95 5.85
N VAL A 389 -30.23 10.67 5.85
CA VAL A 389 -29.29 10.09 4.87
C VAL A 389 -29.93 8.88 4.17
N ASP A 390 -29.40 8.55 2.99
CA ASP A 390 -29.80 7.34 2.28
C ASP A 390 -29.49 6.07 3.07
N GLU A 391 -30.28 5.00 2.87
CA GLU A 391 -30.11 3.70 3.55
C GLU A 391 -28.71 3.09 3.33
N SER A 392 -28.05 3.44 2.22
CA SER A 392 -26.66 3.05 1.91
C SER A 392 -25.57 3.90 2.61
N THR A 393 -25.96 4.97 3.31
CA THR A 393 -25.08 5.84 4.11
C THR A 393 -25.18 5.56 5.61
N VAL A 394 -26.23 4.85 6.06
CA VAL A 394 -26.38 4.31 7.42
C VAL A 394 -25.54 3.05 7.59
#